data_AF-A0A5M6DHZ7-F1
#
_entry.id   AF-A0A5M6DHZ7-F1
#
_cell.length_a   1.000
_cell.length_b   1.000
_cell.length_c   1.000
_cell.angle_alpha   90.00
_cell.angle_beta   90.00
_cell.angle_gamma   90.00
#
_symmetry.space_group_name_H-M   'P 1'
#
loop_
_entity.id
_entity.type
_entity.pdbx_description
1 polymer ?
#
loop_
_entity_poly.entity_id
_entity_poly.type
_entity_poly.pdbx_seq_one_letter_code
_entity_poly.pdbx_strand_id
1 'polypeptide(L)'
;MRPKKMKVALVVVFVSVSLVSFKMLAADPPVSPIEHAEGVLMRSKLKRSQRVLEGLVRADFAAIAQGAHEMKLISEAAEWPRARDAVYEHFSAEFRRHCNQLEQLAQEGNHQGATFTYLHMTSLCVECHNYVRDSLRVATPGGDGDIRLIPSEWPEGGKPSVDAAPVTRRP
;
A
#
# COMPACT_ATOMS: atom_id res chain seq x y z
N MET A 1 -39.62 -25.40 -52.89
CA MET A 1 -39.48 -25.91 -51.50
C MET A 1 -38.16 -25.43 -50.94
N ARG A 2 -38.17 -24.90 -49.71
CA ARG A 2 -37.20 -23.96 -49.10
C ARG A 2 -35.82 -24.58 -48.75
N PRO A 3 -34.71 -23.81 -48.84
CA PRO A 3 -33.44 -24.16 -48.22
C PRO A 3 -33.51 -23.86 -46.71
N LYS A 4 -33.75 -24.89 -45.88
CA LYS A 4 -33.87 -24.76 -44.41
C LYS A 4 -32.59 -25.10 -43.64
N LYS A 5 -31.53 -25.58 -44.33
CA LYS A 5 -30.33 -26.12 -43.69
C LYS A 5 -29.26 -25.05 -43.32
N MET A 6 -29.31 -23.86 -43.93
CA MET A 6 -28.28 -22.83 -43.72
C MET A 6 -28.52 -21.93 -42.49
N LYS A 7 -29.76 -21.91 -41.95
CA LYS A 7 -30.08 -21.11 -40.76
C LYS A 7 -29.81 -21.82 -39.43
N VAL A 8 -29.71 -23.15 -39.43
CA VAL A 8 -29.55 -23.94 -38.19
C VAL A 8 -28.10 -23.95 -37.71
N ALA A 9 -27.12 -24.00 -38.62
CA ALA A 9 -25.71 -23.99 -38.27
C ALA A 9 -25.25 -22.66 -37.64
N LEU A 10 -25.83 -21.53 -38.05
CA LEU A 10 -25.46 -20.20 -37.53
C LEU A 10 -25.97 -19.95 -36.10
N VAL A 11 -27.10 -20.56 -35.72
CA VAL A 11 -27.69 -20.38 -34.38
C VAL A 11 -26.96 -21.21 -33.31
N VAL A 12 -26.45 -22.39 -33.66
CA VAL A 12 -25.72 -23.26 -32.71
C VAL A 12 -24.34 -22.69 -32.35
N VAL A 13 -23.69 -21.98 -33.28
CA VAL A 13 -22.41 -21.29 -33.01
C VAL A 13 -22.62 -20.06 -32.11
N PHE A 14 -23.70 -19.31 -32.28
CA PHE A 14 -23.99 -18.16 -31.40
C PHE A 14 -24.39 -18.57 -29.98
N VAL A 15 -25.10 -19.69 -29.80
CA VAL A 15 -25.49 -20.20 -28.47
C VAL A 15 -24.29 -20.79 -27.71
N SER A 16 -23.34 -21.43 -28.42
CA SER A 16 -22.14 -21.98 -27.78
C SER A 16 -21.09 -20.91 -27.43
N VAL A 17 -20.95 -19.85 -28.22
CA VAL A 17 -20.08 -18.70 -27.87
C VAL A 17 -20.64 -17.89 -26.69
N SER A 18 -21.96 -17.85 -26.51
CA SER A 18 -22.59 -17.10 -25.41
C SER A 18 -22.47 -17.80 -24.04
N LEU A 19 -22.25 -19.11 -23.99
CA LEU A 19 -22.11 -19.86 -22.74
C LEU A 19 -20.70 -19.81 -22.13
N VAL A 20 -19.69 -19.37 -22.89
CA VAL A 20 -18.29 -19.32 -22.40
C VAL A 20 -17.95 -17.98 -21.73
N SER A 21 -18.78 -16.95 -21.89
CA SER A 21 -18.46 -15.59 -21.41
C SER A 21 -19.00 -15.23 -20.02
N PHE A 22 -19.67 -16.14 -19.31
CA PHE A 22 -20.19 -15.90 -17.95
C PHE A 22 -19.24 -16.42 -16.85
N LYS A 23 -17.95 -16.10 -16.96
CA LYS A 23 -16.91 -16.44 -15.96
C LYS A 23 -16.05 -15.21 -15.59
N MET A 24 -16.65 -14.02 -15.55
CA MET A 24 -15.93 -12.77 -15.24
C MET A 24 -16.72 -11.89 -14.25
N LEU A 25 -17.25 -12.52 -13.20
CA LEU A 25 -17.70 -11.81 -11.99
C LEU A 25 -17.50 -12.69 -10.75
N ALA A 26 -16.38 -13.40 -10.69
CA ALA A 26 -15.91 -13.91 -9.42
C ALA A 26 -15.28 -12.71 -8.70
N ALA A 27 -15.88 -12.31 -7.57
CA ALA A 27 -15.21 -11.40 -6.65
C ALA A 27 -13.82 -11.97 -6.33
N ASP A 28 -12.80 -11.12 -6.31
CA ASP A 28 -11.45 -11.52 -5.92
C ASP A 28 -11.50 -12.20 -4.54
N PRO A 29 -10.63 -13.20 -4.30
CA PRO A 29 -10.55 -13.85 -2.99
C PRO A 29 -10.32 -12.79 -1.90
N PRO A 30 -10.86 -13.02 -0.68
CA PRO A 30 -10.67 -12.10 0.44
C PRO A 30 -9.18 -11.86 0.67
N VAL A 31 -8.82 -10.59 0.94
CA VAL A 31 -7.45 -10.19 1.28
C VAL A 31 -6.96 -11.09 2.40
N SER A 32 -5.94 -11.91 2.11
CA SER A 32 -5.35 -12.82 3.08
C SER A 32 -4.76 -12.04 4.26
N PRO A 33 -4.88 -12.53 5.50
CA PRO A 33 -4.31 -11.88 6.68
C PRO A 33 -2.81 -11.61 6.53
N ILE A 34 -2.44 -10.38 6.87
CA ILE A 34 -1.11 -9.79 6.79
C ILE A 34 -0.26 -10.32 7.97
N GLU A 35 0.47 -11.43 7.83
CA GLU A 35 1.17 -11.98 9.01
C GLU A 35 2.67 -11.65 9.11
N HIS A 36 3.48 -11.61 8.03
CA HIS A 36 4.95 -11.53 8.24
C HIS A 36 5.79 -10.63 7.31
N ALA A 37 5.52 -10.57 6.00
CA ALA A 37 6.39 -9.82 5.07
C ALA A 37 6.21 -8.29 5.18
N GLU A 38 4.99 -7.83 5.43
CA GLU A 38 4.63 -6.41 5.37
C GLU A 38 5.26 -5.60 6.51
N GLY A 39 5.29 -6.18 7.72
CA GLY A 39 5.94 -5.54 8.88
C GLY A 39 7.45 -5.32 8.64
N VAL A 40 8.12 -6.21 7.91
CA VAL A 40 9.54 -6.07 7.57
C VAL A 40 9.75 -4.93 6.56
N LEU A 41 8.92 -4.87 5.52
CA LEU A 41 8.99 -3.84 4.49
C LEU A 41 8.65 -2.45 5.06
N MET A 42 7.62 -2.34 5.89
CA MET A 42 7.27 -1.09 6.56
C MET A 42 8.34 -0.61 7.54
N ARG A 43 8.96 -1.52 8.32
CA ARG A 43 10.12 -1.17 9.16
C ARG A 43 11.28 -0.68 8.33
N SER A 44 11.53 -1.33 7.19
CA SER A 44 12.58 -0.91 6.26
C SER A 44 12.30 0.51 5.73
N LYS A 45 11.05 0.78 5.30
CA LYS A 45 10.60 2.11 4.85
C LYS A 45 10.78 3.17 5.94
N LEU A 46 10.39 2.88 7.18
CA LEU A 46 10.58 3.79 8.32
C LEU A 46 12.07 4.09 8.54
N LYS A 47 12.93 3.07 8.54
CA LYS A 47 14.37 3.23 8.70
C LYS A 47 14.98 4.12 7.60
N ARG A 48 14.47 4.05 6.36
CA ARG A 48 14.96 4.88 5.25
C ARG A 48 14.44 6.31 5.35
N SER A 49 13.21 6.51 5.82
CA SER A 49 12.68 7.83 6.16
C SER A 49 13.52 8.51 7.25
N GLN A 50 13.86 7.78 8.32
CA GLN A 50 14.74 8.27 9.38
C GLN A 50 16.14 8.65 8.86
N ARG A 51 16.69 7.89 7.90
CA ARG A 51 17.94 8.24 7.22
C ARG A 51 17.82 9.54 6.43
N VAL A 52 16.69 9.80 5.78
CA VAL A 52 16.46 11.09 5.12
C VAL A 52 16.46 12.23 6.14
N LEU A 53 15.78 12.06 7.28
CA LEU A 53 15.81 13.06 8.36
C LEU A 53 17.22 13.29 8.90
N GLU A 54 17.99 12.22 9.14
CA GLU A 54 19.38 12.35 9.55
C GLU A 54 20.20 13.14 8.51
N GLY A 55 20.00 12.83 7.22
CA GLY A 55 20.65 13.56 6.13
C GLY A 55 20.28 15.03 6.12
N LEU A 56 19.00 15.37 6.31
CA LEU A 56 18.53 16.75 6.39
C LEU A 56 19.17 17.53 7.54
N VAL A 57 19.24 16.95 8.74
CA VAL A 57 19.81 17.68 9.90
C VAL A 57 21.33 17.85 9.79
N ARG A 58 22.01 17.05 8.97
CA ARG A 58 23.47 17.11 8.73
C ARG A 58 23.86 17.75 7.40
N ALA A 59 22.90 18.17 6.59
CA ALA A 59 23.08 18.55 5.19
C ALA A 59 23.84 17.48 4.36
N ASP A 60 23.64 16.20 4.67
CA ASP A 60 24.16 15.07 3.89
C ASP A 60 23.19 14.74 2.76
N PHE A 61 23.41 15.38 1.62
CA PHE A 61 22.58 15.20 0.42
C PHE A 61 22.64 13.77 -0.14
N ALA A 62 23.75 13.05 0.02
CA ALA A 62 23.85 11.68 -0.43
C ALA A 62 22.95 10.76 0.42
N ALA A 63 22.91 10.96 1.74
CA ALA A 63 22.02 10.24 2.62
C ALA A 63 20.54 10.53 2.34
N ILE A 64 20.19 11.79 2.03
CA ILE A 64 18.82 12.18 1.63
C ILE A 64 18.43 11.43 0.34
N ALA A 65 19.24 11.55 -0.72
CA ALA A 65 18.94 10.93 -2.01
C ALA A 65 18.83 9.40 -1.87
N GLN A 66 19.79 8.77 -1.19
CA GLN A 66 19.78 7.32 -1.03
C GLN A 66 18.59 6.84 -0.19
N GLY A 67 18.24 7.53 0.90
CA GLY A 67 17.08 7.19 1.71
C GLY A 67 15.78 7.29 0.93
N ALA A 68 15.61 8.34 0.13
CA ALA A 68 14.43 8.53 -0.73
C ALA A 68 14.32 7.46 -1.83
N HIS A 69 15.43 7.15 -2.50
CA HIS A 69 15.50 6.10 -3.51
C HIS A 69 15.13 4.72 -2.95
N GLU A 70 15.72 4.35 -1.80
CA GLU A 70 15.42 3.06 -1.17
C GLU A 70 13.96 2.96 -0.71
N MET A 71 13.37 4.06 -0.22
CA MET A 71 11.94 4.10 0.12
C MET A 71 11.04 3.87 -1.09
N LYS A 72 11.37 4.48 -2.23
CA LYS A 72 10.63 4.28 -3.47
C LYS A 72 10.68 2.81 -3.89
N LEU A 73 11.87 2.21 -3.93
CA LEU A 73 12.03 0.79 -4.30
C LEU A 73 11.20 -0.13 -3.38
N ILE A 74 11.21 0.13 -2.07
CA ILE A 74 10.40 -0.64 -1.13
C ILE A 74 8.90 -0.55 -1.47
N SER A 75 8.41 0.64 -1.84
CA SER A 75 7.00 0.85 -2.21
C SER A 75 6.60 0.23 -3.56
N GLU A 76 7.58 -0.16 -4.38
CA GLU A 76 7.39 -0.79 -5.69
C GLU A 76 7.62 -2.30 -5.67
N ALA A 77 8.10 -2.85 -4.54
CA ALA A 77 8.41 -4.27 -4.38
C ALA A 77 7.18 -5.15 -4.70
N ALA A 78 7.42 -6.29 -5.35
CA ALA A 78 6.34 -7.20 -5.74
C ALA A 78 5.61 -7.80 -4.53
N GLU A 79 6.36 -7.97 -3.43
CA GLU A 79 5.90 -8.42 -2.12
C GLU A 79 5.17 -7.32 -1.34
N TRP A 80 5.09 -6.10 -1.89
CA TRP A 80 4.40 -5.00 -1.24
C TRP A 80 2.89 -5.24 -1.26
N PRO A 81 2.26 -5.24 -0.09
CA PRO A 81 0.82 -5.38 0.02
C PRO A 81 0.12 -4.14 -0.53
N ARG A 82 -0.85 -4.35 -1.41
CA ARG A 82 -1.59 -3.26 -2.04
C ARG A 82 -3.09 -3.47 -1.83
N ALA A 83 -3.72 -2.52 -1.16
CA ALA A 83 -5.17 -2.38 -1.25
C ALA A 83 -5.50 -1.95 -2.69
N ARG A 84 -6.51 -2.57 -3.30
CA ARG A 84 -6.87 -2.33 -4.71
C ARG A 84 -7.89 -1.21 -4.89
N ASP A 85 -7.88 -0.23 -4.00
CA ASP A 85 -8.77 0.92 -4.08
C ASP A 85 -8.04 2.16 -4.61
N ALA A 86 -8.80 3.07 -5.21
CA ALA A 86 -8.26 4.27 -5.85
C ALA A 86 -7.60 5.24 -4.86
N VAL A 87 -8.02 5.23 -3.59
CA VAL A 87 -7.48 6.12 -2.55
C VAL A 87 -6.10 5.64 -2.12
N TYR A 88 -5.92 4.34 -1.88
CA TYR A 88 -4.62 3.74 -1.61
C TYR A 88 -3.63 3.93 -2.76
N GLU A 89 -4.09 3.72 -4.00
CA GLU A 89 -3.24 3.95 -5.19
C GLU A 89 -2.82 5.42 -5.33
N HIS A 90 -3.71 6.36 -5.00
CA HIS A 90 -3.37 7.77 -4.96
C HIS A 90 -2.28 8.08 -3.92
N PHE A 91 -2.44 7.59 -2.68
CA PHE A 91 -1.42 7.74 -1.63
C PHE A 91 -0.07 7.13 -2.05
N SER A 92 -0.10 5.96 -2.68
CA SER A 92 1.09 5.26 -3.15
C SER A 92 1.80 6.01 -4.27
N ALA A 93 1.05 6.57 -5.22
CA ALA A 93 1.59 7.39 -6.31
C ALA A 93 2.21 8.69 -5.79
N GLU A 94 1.51 9.41 -4.91
CA GLU A 94 2.03 10.65 -4.30
C GLU A 94 3.28 10.36 -3.47
N PHE A 95 3.31 9.26 -2.71
CA PHE A 95 4.48 8.87 -1.94
C PHE A 95 5.73 8.69 -2.82
N ARG A 96 5.59 7.97 -3.94
CA ARG A 96 6.67 7.78 -4.92
C ARG A 96 7.09 9.10 -5.57
N ARG A 97 6.14 10.00 -5.85
CA ARG A 97 6.42 11.33 -6.39
C ARG A 97 7.28 12.16 -5.42
N HIS A 98 6.96 12.15 -4.12
CA HIS A 98 7.77 12.81 -3.10
C HIS A 98 9.14 12.19 -2.93
N CYS A 99 9.29 10.87 -3.05
CA CYS A 99 10.60 10.22 -3.05
C CYS A 99 11.46 10.70 -4.23
N ASN A 100 10.93 10.69 -5.45
CA ASN A 100 11.66 11.22 -6.62
C ASN A 100 12.04 12.70 -6.45
N GLN A 101 11.13 13.51 -5.89
CA GLN A 101 11.39 14.93 -5.65
C GLN A 101 12.46 15.14 -4.58
N LEU A 102 12.49 14.34 -3.51
CA LEU A 102 13.57 14.37 -2.52
C LEU A 102 14.93 14.01 -3.13
N GLU A 103 14.97 12.98 -3.97
CA GLU A 103 16.19 12.59 -4.69
C GLU A 103 16.72 13.74 -5.55
N GLN A 104 15.84 14.34 -6.35
CA GLN A 104 16.19 15.45 -7.23
C GLN A 104 16.69 16.67 -6.43
N LEU A 105 15.95 17.10 -5.40
CA LEU A 105 16.31 18.27 -4.60
C LEU A 105 17.62 18.05 -3.84
N ALA A 106 17.90 16.82 -3.41
CA ALA A 106 19.18 16.48 -2.81
C ALA A 106 20.33 16.56 -3.81
N GLN A 107 20.14 16.04 -5.04
CA GLN A 107 21.14 16.15 -6.11
C GLN A 107 21.43 17.60 -6.50
N GLU A 108 20.42 18.47 -6.43
CA GLU A 108 20.54 19.91 -6.67
C GLU A 108 21.14 20.69 -5.48
N GLY A 109 21.37 20.04 -4.33
CA GLY A 109 21.82 20.72 -3.10
C GLY A 109 20.76 21.63 -2.48
N ASN A 110 19.49 21.49 -2.89
CA ASN A 110 18.39 22.32 -2.44
C ASN A 110 17.86 21.85 -1.07
N HIS A 111 18.58 22.20 -0.01
CA HIS A 111 18.29 21.76 1.37
C HIS A 111 16.91 22.21 1.87
N GLN A 112 16.51 23.45 1.59
CA GLN A 112 15.20 23.96 1.99
C GLN A 112 14.06 23.24 1.26
N GLY A 113 14.20 23.05 -0.05
CA GLY A 113 13.25 22.26 -0.84
C GLY A 113 13.13 20.84 -0.30
N ALA A 114 14.25 20.15 -0.11
CA ALA A 114 14.27 18.79 0.42
C ALA A 114 13.61 18.69 1.80
N THR A 115 13.83 19.69 2.66
CA THR A 115 13.19 19.77 3.99
C THR A 115 11.67 19.86 3.87
N PHE A 116 11.16 20.77 3.02
CA PHE A 116 9.72 20.94 2.84
C PHE A 116 9.06 19.70 2.22
N THR A 117 9.69 19.10 1.21
CA THR A 117 9.20 17.86 0.59
C THR A 117 9.18 16.71 1.60
N TYR A 118 10.19 16.58 2.47
CA TYR A 118 10.23 15.55 3.50
C TYR A 118 9.07 15.70 4.50
N LEU A 119 8.80 16.93 4.97
CA LEU A 119 7.67 17.20 5.86
C LEU A 119 6.34 16.76 5.22
N HIS A 120 6.11 17.13 3.97
CA HIS A 120 4.90 16.73 3.26
C HIS A 120 4.81 15.21 3.06
N MET A 121 5.92 14.55 2.71
CA MET A 121 5.98 13.09 2.61
C MET A 121 5.64 12.41 3.95
N THR A 122 6.09 12.96 5.08
CA THR A 122 5.75 12.40 6.40
C THR A 122 4.27 12.57 6.74
N SER A 123 3.64 13.70 6.38
CA SER A 123 2.18 13.87 6.51
C SER A 123 1.43 12.83 5.70
N LEU A 124 1.84 12.61 4.44
CA LEU A 124 1.24 11.59 3.58
C LEU A 124 1.34 10.18 4.17
N CYS A 125 2.44 9.86 4.86
CA CYS A 125 2.57 8.58 5.57
C CYS A 125 1.50 8.44 6.67
N VAL A 126 1.28 9.48 7.48
CA VAL A 126 0.27 9.47 8.54
C VAL A 126 -1.14 9.35 7.94
N GLU A 127 -1.43 10.10 6.89
CA GLU A 127 -2.74 10.11 6.22
C GLU A 127 -3.08 8.75 5.59
N CYS A 128 -2.15 8.15 4.84
CA CYS A 128 -2.33 6.81 4.28
C CYS A 128 -2.57 5.78 5.39
N HIS A 129 -1.83 5.85 6.49
CA HIS A 129 -2.00 4.93 7.62
C HIS A 129 -3.34 5.12 8.34
N ASN A 130 -3.83 6.35 8.46
CA ASN A 130 -5.17 6.61 8.99
C ASN A 130 -6.23 6.02 8.05
N TYR A 131 -6.11 6.25 6.74
CA TYR A 131 -7.01 5.67 5.74
C TYR A 131 -7.08 4.15 5.82
N VAL A 132 -5.94 3.46 5.76
CA VAL A 132 -5.89 1.99 5.82
C VAL A 132 -6.50 1.47 7.13
N ARG A 133 -6.21 2.11 8.25
CA ARG A 133 -6.76 1.74 9.56
C ARG A 133 -8.28 1.89 9.60
N ASP A 134 -8.81 3.01 9.10
CA ASP A 134 -10.23 3.30 9.18
C ASP A 134 -11.06 2.50 8.15
N SER A 135 -10.53 2.29 6.94
CA SER A 135 -11.16 1.45 5.93
C SER A 135 -11.39 0.01 6.41
N LEU A 136 -10.44 -0.54 7.19
CA LEU A 136 -10.57 -1.88 7.75
C LEU A 136 -11.56 -1.96 8.93
N ARG A 137 -11.71 -0.88 9.71
CA ARG A 137 -12.76 -0.78 10.73
C ARG A 137 -14.16 -0.81 10.12
N VAL A 138 -14.35 -0.11 9.00
CA VAL A 138 -15.64 -0.08 8.29
C VAL A 138 -15.98 -1.42 7.65
N ALA A 139 -14.97 -2.13 7.12
CA ALA A 139 -15.15 -3.47 6.55
C ALA A 139 -15.56 -4.55 7.59
N THR A 140 -15.38 -4.29 8.88
CA THR A 140 -15.67 -5.25 9.97
C THR A 140 -16.59 -4.64 11.04
N PRO A 141 -17.91 -4.52 10.80
CA PRO A 141 -18.85 -3.94 11.78
C PRO A 141 -18.97 -4.83 13.03
N GLY A 142 -18.59 -4.30 14.21
CA GLY A 142 -18.73 -4.99 15.51
C GLY A 142 -17.49 -5.73 16.05
N GLY A 143 -16.32 -5.49 15.45
CA GLY A 143 -15.03 -6.16 15.67
C GLY A 143 -14.76 -6.88 16.99
N ASP A 144 -14.81 -8.22 16.95
CA ASP A 144 -13.83 -9.08 17.61
C ASP A 144 -12.97 -9.75 16.53
N GLY A 145 -12.08 -8.96 15.95
CA GLY A 145 -11.16 -9.43 14.92
C GLY A 145 -9.86 -8.66 15.08
N ASP A 146 -8.89 -9.29 15.73
CA ASP A 146 -7.55 -8.80 16.05
C ASP A 146 -6.73 -8.57 14.77
N ILE A 147 -7.17 -7.65 13.90
CA ILE A 147 -6.42 -7.22 12.72
C ILE A 147 -5.45 -6.13 13.18
N ARG A 148 -4.31 -6.56 13.74
CA ARG A 148 -3.22 -5.69 14.17
C ARG A 148 -2.46 -5.15 12.96
N LEU A 149 -3.00 -4.08 12.37
CA LEU A 149 -2.47 -3.54 11.11
C LEU A 149 -1.04 -3.02 11.20
N ILE A 150 -0.64 -2.55 12.37
CA ILE A 150 0.75 -2.26 12.73
C ILE A 150 0.77 -2.44 14.24
N PRO A 151 1.62 -3.31 14.81
CA PRO A 151 1.65 -3.47 16.24
C PRO A 151 2.06 -2.13 16.88
N SER A 152 1.29 -1.64 17.86
CA SER A 152 1.63 -0.45 18.66
C SER A 152 2.91 -0.65 19.46
N GLU A 153 3.24 -1.93 19.69
CA GLU A 153 4.45 -2.41 20.34
C GLU A 153 5.27 -3.17 19.31
N TRP A 154 6.40 -2.61 18.91
CA TRP A 154 7.33 -3.33 18.05
C TRP A 154 7.90 -4.51 18.85
N PRO A 155 7.97 -5.73 18.30
CA PRO A 155 8.66 -6.83 18.95
C PRO A 155 10.16 -6.54 18.89
N GLU A 156 10.64 -5.71 19.82
CA GLU A 156 12.04 -5.60 20.19
C GLU A 156 12.53 -7.00 20.55
N GLY A 157 13.19 -7.68 19.61
CA GLY A 157 13.74 -9.01 19.82
C GLY A 157 12.70 -10.12 20.03
N GLY A 158 11.99 -10.53 18.97
CA GLY A 158 11.58 -11.93 18.81
C GLY A 158 10.60 -12.52 19.84
N LYS A 159 9.72 -11.73 20.47
CA LYS A 159 8.57 -12.27 21.21
C LYS A 159 7.26 -11.66 20.72
N PRO A 160 6.22 -12.47 20.44
CA PRO A 160 4.90 -11.96 20.09
C PRO A 160 4.28 -11.29 21.33
N SER A 161 3.80 -10.05 21.17
CA SER A 161 3.10 -9.33 22.24
C SER A 161 1.69 -9.90 22.41
N VAL A 162 1.55 -10.84 23.35
CA VAL A 162 0.27 -11.51 23.64
C VAL A 162 -0.69 -10.70 24.50
N ASP A 163 -0.30 -9.55 25.08
CA ASP A 163 -1.06 -8.99 26.22
C ASP A 163 -1.42 -7.48 26.16
N ALA A 164 -1.49 -6.84 24.98
CA ALA A 164 -1.96 -5.46 24.92
C ALA A 164 -3.48 -5.37 25.14
N ALA A 165 -3.89 -5.15 26.39
CA ALA A 165 -5.28 -4.96 26.81
C ALA A 165 -5.98 -3.83 26.02
N PRO A 166 -7.31 -3.93 25.79
CA PRO A 166 -8.04 -2.91 25.04
C PRO A 166 -7.98 -1.56 25.75
N VAL A 167 -7.38 -0.56 25.09
CA VAL A 167 -7.43 0.84 25.52
C VAL A 167 -8.90 1.28 25.50
N THR A 168 -9.54 1.26 26.66
CA THR A 168 -10.88 1.81 26.85
C THR A 168 -10.81 3.32 26.60
N ARG A 169 -11.43 3.81 25.52
CA ARG A 169 -11.66 5.26 25.36
C ARG A 169 -12.65 5.71 26.44
N ARG A 170 -12.23 6.69 27.26
CA ARG A 170 -13.15 7.46 28.11
C ARG A 170 -14.11 8.29 27.24
N PRO A 171 -15.32 8.61 27.76
CA PRO A 171 -16.41 9.19 27.00
C PRO A 171 -16.09 10.57 26.44
#